data_AF-A0A2G5KYC3-F1
#
_entry.id   AF-A0A2G5KYC3-F1
#
_cell.length_a   1.000
_cell.length_b   1.000
_cell.length_c   1.000
_cell.angle_alpha   90.00
_cell.angle_beta   90.00
_cell.angle_gamma   90.00
#
_symmetry.space_group_name_H-M   'P 1'
#
loop_
_entity.id
_entity.type
_entity.pdbx_description
1 polymer ?
#
loop_
_entity_poly.entity_id
_entity_poly.type
_entity_poly.pdbx_seq_one_letter_code
_entity_poly.pdbx_strand_id
1 'polypeptide(L)'
;MEERSFKIFDPITKDKLTEHLIGRLPPNSAVLDPKSKFVKQFIDYCSIESDLEMVKRSISELGDIRIEEYEKYSKDDYEDPILLIKRSLFVSTIIGYCRCFNSSKGRLSINQDFIKRNFPNSLMNADNTIEFHNRIVEIRNNFIAHANNYHLEQVIAFIQFEYIDGQLVSRMNYAEAANYSFHEDELENFMILSSFLMKQVQNKKEKVSAKIVEEMTYDGLMKLGAETIQKSR
;
A
#
# COMPACT_ATOMS: atom_id res chain seq x y z
N MET A 1 -12.80 12.84 -7.43
CA MET A 1 -13.07 11.82 -8.46
C MET A 1 -13.56 10.59 -7.71
N GLU A 2 -14.85 10.25 -7.79
CA GLU A 2 -15.43 9.11 -7.05
C GLU A 2 -14.83 7.79 -7.56
N GLU A 3 -14.11 7.05 -6.72
CA GLU A 3 -13.77 5.66 -7.01
C GLU A 3 -15.06 4.83 -6.87
N ARG A 4 -15.58 4.30 -7.98
CA ARG A 4 -16.61 3.27 -7.96
C ARG A 4 -15.95 1.94 -8.30
N SER A 5 -16.06 0.98 -7.38
CA SER A 5 -15.63 -0.39 -7.61
C SER A 5 -16.58 -1.10 -8.58
N PHE A 6 -16.04 -2.05 -9.34
CA PHE A 6 -16.88 -2.98 -10.10
C PHE A 6 -17.71 -3.83 -9.14
N LYS A 7 -18.88 -4.30 -9.58
CA LYS A 7 -19.65 -5.28 -8.80
C LYS A 7 -18.80 -6.52 -8.59
N ILE A 8 -18.86 -7.07 -7.38
CA ILE A 8 -17.99 -8.17 -6.90
C ILE A 8 -18.03 -9.41 -7.83
N PHE A 9 -19.09 -9.60 -8.61
CA PHE A 9 -19.31 -10.81 -9.43
C PHE A 9 -19.20 -10.60 -10.95
N ASP A 10 -18.90 -9.38 -11.42
CA ASP A 10 -18.75 -9.15 -12.85
C ASP A 10 -17.38 -9.68 -13.34
N PRO A 11 -17.31 -10.40 -14.48
CA PRO A 11 -16.03 -10.83 -15.03
C PRO A 11 -15.23 -9.60 -15.47
N ILE A 12 -14.11 -9.38 -14.78
CA ILE A 12 -13.15 -8.30 -15.05
C ILE A 12 -12.16 -8.78 -16.12
N THR A 13 -12.21 -8.14 -17.29
CA THR A 13 -11.22 -8.34 -18.36
C THR A 13 -10.39 -7.08 -18.56
N LYS A 14 -9.20 -7.22 -19.14
CA LYS A 14 -8.32 -6.08 -19.46
C LYS A 14 -9.00 -5.05 -20.37
N ASP A 15 -9.76 -5.53 -21.36
CA ASP A 15 -10.45 -4.68 -22.32
C ASP A 15 -11.57 -3.89 -21.62
N LYS A 16 -12.37 -4.54 -20.77
CA LYS A 16 -13.39 -3.87 -19.96
C LYS A 16 -12.80 -2.81 -19.03
N LEU A 17 -11.65 -3.09 -18.41
CA LEU A 17 -10.95 -2.10 -17.58
C LEU A 17 -10.48 -0.92 -18.42
N THR A 18 -9.97 -1.17 -19.61
CA THR A 18 -9.48 -0.14 -20.53
C THR A 18 -10.63 0.73 -21.05
N GLU A 19 -11.74 0.12 -21.48
CA GLU A 19 -12.97 0.81 -21.87
C GLU A 19 -13.52 1.66 -20.72
N HIS A 20 -13.57 1.10 -19.51
CA HIS A 20 -14.01 1.82 -18.32
C HIS A 20 -13.13 3.03 -18.02
N LEU A 21 -11.80 2.91 -18.13
CA LEU A 21 -10.87 4.02 -17.96
C LEU A 21 -11.06 5.09 -19.03
N ILE A 22 -11.18 4.70 -20.31
CA ILE A 22 -11.38 5.63 -21.43
C ILE A 22 -12.70 6.38 -21.27
N GLY A 23 -13.79 5.70 -20.90
CA GLY A 23 -15.10 6.30 -20.67
C GLY A 23 -15.13 7.30 -19.50
N ARG A 24 -14.10 7.33 -18.65
CA ARG A 24 -13.96 8.25 -17.51
C ARG A 24 -12.97 9.39 -17.76
N LEU A 25 -12.32 9.41 -18.92
CA LEU A 25 -11.42 10.51 -19.24
C LEU A 25 -12.22 11.81 -19.35
N PRO A 26 -11.67 12.94 -18.85
CA PRO A 26 -12.26 14.25 -19.10
C PRO A 26 -12.43 14.51 -20.60
N PRO A 27 -13.39 15.37 -21.01
CA PRO A 27 -13.52 15.79 -22.40
C PRO A 27 -12.19 16.29 -22.98
N ASN A 28 -11.98 16.05 -24.27
CA ASN A 28 -10.79 16.46 -25.02
C ASN A 28 -9.47 15.81 -24.55
N SER A 29 -9.53 14.64 -23.90
CA SER A 29 -8.35 13.88 -23.49
C SER A 29 -7.83 12.97 -24.60
N ALA A 30 -6.51 12.81 -24.65
CA ALA A 30 -5.83 11.84 -25.51
C ALA A 30 -5.19 10.72 -24.67
N VAL A 31 -5.29 9.48 -25.15
CA VAL A 31 -4.58 8.34 -24.56
C VAL A 31 -3.18 8.28 -25.16
N LEU A 32 -2.16 8.30 -24.29
CA LEU A 32 -0.77 8.20 -24.70
C LEU A 32 -0.32 6.73 -24.81
N ASP A 33 0.61 6.43 -25.72
CA ASP A 33 1.14 5.07 -25.88
C ASP A 33 1.97 4.67 -24.65
N PRO A 34 1.55 3.64 -23.87
CA PRO A 34 2.28 3.18 -22.70
C PRO A 34 3.65 2.55 -23.02
N LYS A 35 3.95 2.29 -24.31
CA LYS A 35 5.28 1.83 -24.75
C LYS A 35 6.30 2.96 -24.85
N SER A 36 5.87 4.23 -24.90
CA SER A 36 6.80 5.35 -24.82
C SER A 36 7.54 5.31 -23.49
N LYS A 37 8.87 5.49 -23.54
CA LYS A 37 9.74 5.42 -22.37
C LYS A 37 9.27 6.36 -21.26
N PHE A 38 9.02 7.64 -21.56
CA PHE A 38 8.62 8.61 -20.54
C PHE A 38 7.17 8.41 -20.08
N VAL A 39 6.26 8.02 -20.97
CA VAL A 39 4.88 7.67 -20.57
C VAL A 39 4.89 6.49 -19.60
N LYS A 40 5.69 5.46 -19.88
CA LYS A 40 5.85 4.31 -18.98
C LYS A 40 6.41 4.71 -17.62
N GLN A 41 7.44 5.56 -17.59
CA GLN A 41 8.01 6.07 -16.35
C GLN A 41 6.99 6.90 -15.55
N PHE A 42 6.18 7.72 -16.22
CA PHE A 42 5.11 8.50 -15.59
C PHE A 42 4.07 7.58 -14.95
N ILE A 43 3.58 6.57 -15.69
CA ILE A 43 2.63 5.56 -15.17
C ILE A 43 3.22 4.86 -13.93
N ASP A 44 4.50 4.49 -13.97
CA ASP A 44 5.15 3.83 -12.84
C ASP A 44 5.22 4.73 -11.61
N TYR A 45 5.56 6.02 -11.76
CA TYR A 45 5.54 6.96 -10.65
C TYR A 45 4.13 7.19 -10.10
N CYS A 46 3.10 7.32 -10.95
CA CYS A 46 1.70 7.39 -10.51
C CYS A 46 1.30 6.13 -9.72
N SER A 47 1.74 4.95 -10.15
CA SER A 47 1.47 3.71 -9.43
C SER A 47 2.17 3.66 -8.06
N ILE A 48 3.42 4.14 -7.96
CA ILE A 48 4.13 4.24 -6.67
C ILE A 48 3.46 5.26 -5.76
N GLU A 49 3.04 6.41 -6.29
CA GLU A 49 2.30 7.44 -5.56
C GLU A 49 0.99 6.87 -4.98
N SER A 50 0.23 6.12 -5.79
CA SER A 50 -1.00 5.45 -5.33
C SER A 50 -0.74 4.42 -4.23
N ASP A 51 0.34 3.64 -4.32
CA ASP A 51 0.71 2.68 -3.28
C ASP A 51 1.06 3.42 -1.97
N LEU A 52 1.84 4.51 -2.03
CA LEU A 52 2.20 5.33 -0.85
C LEU A 52 0.99 6.04 -0.23
N GLU A 53 0.02 6.47 -1.04
CA GLU A 53 -1.21 7.11 -0.56
C GLU A 53 -2.04 6.10 0.25
N MET A 54 -2.16 4.88 -0.27
CA MET A 54 -2.83 3.78 0.42
C MET A 54 -2.13 3.39 1.73
N VAL A 55 -0.79 3.37 1.73
CA VAL A 55 0.01 3.16 2.94
C VAL A 55 -0.31 4.22 3.99
N LYS A 56 -0.27 5.51 3.62
CA LYS A 56 -0.56 6.61 4.56
C LYS A 56 -1.98 6.52 5.13
N ARG A 57 -2.98 6.26 4.29
CA ARG A 57 -4.38 6.08 4.74
C ARG A 57 -4.49 4.93 5.71
N SER A 58 -3.89 3.78 5.40
CA SER A 58 -3.93 2.60 6.25
C SER A 58 -3.23 2.82 7.60
N ILE A 59 -2.11 3.58 7.63
CA ILE A 59 -1.44 3.99 8.87
C ILE A 59 -2.36 4.89 9.71
N SER A 60 -3.05 5.85 9.08
CA SER A 60 -4.00 6.73 9.78
C SER A 60 -5.12 5.92 10.42
N GLU A 61 -5.77 5.04 9.67
CA GLU A 61 -6.85 4.18 10.16
C GLU A 61 -6.38 3.25 11.29
N LEU A 62 -5.17 2.69 11.21
CA LEU A 62 -4.58 1.91 12.30
C LEU A 62 -4.34 2.77 13.56
N GLY A 63 -3.94 4.03 13.38
CA GLY A 63 -3.79 5.00 14.47
C GLY A 63 -5.14 5.32 15.14
N ASP A 64 -6.17 5.59 14.34
CA ASP A 64 -7.52 5.89 14.83
C ASP A 64 -8.10 4.70 15.61
N ILE A 65 -7.97 3.48 15.06
CA ILE A 65 -8.33 2.25 15.77
C ILE A 65 -7.64 2.18 17.13
N ARG A 66 -6.33 2.43 17.18
CA ARG A 66 -5.55 2.33 18.42
C ARG A 66 -6.00 3.34 19.47
N ILE A 67 -6.35 4.57 19.06
CA ILE A 67 -6.88 5.60 19.96
C ILE A 67 -8.22 5.12 20.55
N GLU A 68 -9.13 4.62 19.72
CA GLU A 68 -10.40 4.09 20.19
C GLU A 68 -10.23 2.93 21.19
N GLU A 69 -9.22 2.08 20.99
CA GLU A 69 -8.95 0.97 21.91
C GLU A 69 -8.53 1.45 23.29
N TYR A 70 -7.67 2.47 23.38
CA TYR A 70 -7.28 3.07 24.65
C TYR A 70 -8.47 3.69 25.40
N GLU A 71 -9.44 4.24 24.68
CA GLU A 71 -10.62 4.87 25.26
C GLU A 71 -11.68 3.86 25.71
N LYS A 72 -11.83 2.74 24.99
CA LYS A 72 -12.95 1.81 25.16
C LYS A 72 -12.62 0.59 26.02
N TYR A 73 -11.38 0.13 26.03
CA TYR A 73 -11.05 -1.19 26.57
C TYR A 73 -10.19 -1.13 27.82
N SER A 74 -10.85 -1.29 28.97
CA SER A 74 -10.23 -1.81 30.19
C SER A 74 -10.80 -3.21 30.45
N LYS A 75 -9.98 -4.27 30.36
CA LYS A 75 -10.08 -5.58 31.05
C LYS A 75 -9.72 -6.81 30.19
N ASP A 76 -9.27 -7.82 30.93
CA ASP A 76 -8.57 -9.05 30.56
C ASP A 76 -9.36 -10.13 29.79
N ASP A 77 -10.49 -9.82 29.15
CA ASP A 77 -11.31 -10.79 28.38
C ASP A 77 -11.84 -10.17 27.06
N TYR A 78 -10.99 -9.44 26.33
CA TYR A 78 -11.36 -8.79 25.08
C TYR A 78 -11.18 -9.74 23.88
N GLU A 79 -12.30 -10.20 23.30
CA GLU A 79 -12.32 -10.59 21.90
C GLU A 79 -12.28 -9.32 21.05
N ASP A 80 -11.33 -9.23 20.12
CA ASP A 80 -11.14 -8.06 19.26
C ASP A 80 -12.00 -8.16 17.99
N PRO A 81 -13.24 -7.61 17.96
CA PRO A 81 -14.14 -7.74 16.80
C PRO A 81 -13.58 -7.13 15.52
N ILE A 82 -12.57 -6.26 15.63
CA ILE A 82 -11.94 -5.58 14.49
C ILE A 82 -10.57 -6.16 14.15
N LEU A 83 -10.16 -7.29 14.76
CA LEU A 83 -8.87 -7.95 14.49
C LEU A 83 -8.65 -8.23 13.01
N LEU A 84 -9.70 -8.69 12.30
CA LEU A 84 -9.63 -8.94 10.86
C LEU A 84 -9.31 -7.66 10.06
N ILE A 85 -9.89 -6.52 10.48
CA ILE A 85 -9.65 -5.21 9.85
C ILE A 85 -8.21 -4.78 10.12
N LYS A 86 -7.74 -4.86 11.38
CA LYS A 86 -6.34 -4.55 11.74
C LYS A 86 -5.34 -5.39 10.96
N ARG A 87 -5.54 -6.71 10.93
CA ARG A 87 -4.72 -7.64 10.14
C ARG A 87 -4.67 -7.23 8.68
N SER A 88 -5.83 -6.91 8.11
CA SER A 88 -5.95 -6.50 6.71
C SER A 88 -5.20 -5.19 6.44
N LEU A 89 -5.37 -4.17 7.28
CA LEU A 89 -4.68 -2.88 7.17
C LEU A 89 -3.18 -3.01 7.37
N PHE A 90 -2.74 -3.74 8.40
CA PHE A 90 -1.34 -3.97 8.72
C PHE A 90 -0.60 -4.65 7.56
N VAL A 91 -1.13 -5.78 7.09
CA VAL A 91 -0.57 -6.53 5.95
C VAL A 91 -0.57 -5.67 4.70
N SER A 92 -1.67 -4.96 4.42
CA SER A 92 -1.79 -4.09 3.25
C SER A 92 -0.78 -2.95 3.25
N THR A 93 -0.57 -2.30 4.41
CA THR A 93 0.39 -1.22 4.60
C THR A 93 1.81 -1.71 4.28
N ILE A 94 2.21 -2.84 4.83
CA ILE A 94 3.54 -3.41 4.62
C ILE A 94 3.74 -3.83 3.17
N ILE A 95 2.76 -4.51 2.56
CA ILE A 95 2.83 -4.92 1.16
C ILE A 95 2.90 -3.70 0.24
N GLY A 96 2.01 -2.71 0.43
CA GLY A 96 1.97 -1.48 -0.35
C GLY A 96 3.30 -0.73 -0.30
N TYR A 97 3.88 -0.61 0.89
CA TYR A 97 5.19 -0.01 1.08
C TYR A 97 6.28 -0.79 0.34
N CYS A 98 6.42 -2.10 0.58
CA CYS A 98 7.47 -2.90 -0.05
C CYS A 98 7.33 -2.97 -1.59
N ARG A 99 6.11 -2.88 -2.12
CA ARG A 99 5.86 -2.80 -3.57
C ARG A 99 6.49 -1.57 -4.22
N CYS A 100 6.72 -0.49 -3.47
CA CYS A 100 7.41 0.71 -3.96
C CYS A 100 8.90 0.47 -4.24
N PHE A 101 9.50 -0.54 -3.59
CA PHE A 101 10.93 -0.87 -3.70
C PHE A 101 11.20 -2.08 -4.60
N ASN A 102 10.16 -2.82 -4.97
CA ASN A 102 10.31 -4.01 -5.79
C ASN A 102 10.34 -3.67 -7.29
N SER A 103 11.41 -4.06 -7.98
CA SER A 103 11.62 -3.81 -9.42
C SER A 103 11.10 -4.96 -10.31
N SER A 104 10.03 -5.65 -9.88
CA SER A 104 9.50 -6.80 -10.62
C SER A 104 9.06 -6.40 -12.04
N LYS A 105 9.55 -7.15 -13.05
CA LYS A 105 9.10 -7.19 -14.47
C LYS A 105 8.63 -5.85 -15.06
N GLY A 106 9.49 -4.83 -15.03
CA GLY A 106 9.31 -3.62 -15.83
C GLY A 106 8.57 -2.47 -15.15
N ARG A 107 8.33 -2.51 -13.83
CA ARG A 107 7.95 -1.34 -13.02
C ARG A 107 9.21 -0.68 -12.45
N LEU A 108 9.27 0.66 -12.45
CA LEU A 108 10.28 1.38 -11.67
C LEU A 108 10.14 1.08 -10.16
N SER A 109 11.26 1.16 -9.45
CA SER A 109 11.29 1.10 -7.99
C SER A 109 12.01 2.30 -7.39
N ILE A 110 11.72 2.58 -6.12
CA ILE A 110 12.48 3.51 -5.30
C ILE A 110 13.81 2.85 -4.95
N ASN A 111 14.92 3.57 -5.16
CA ASN A 111 16.23 3.16 -4.67
C ASN A 111 16.33 3.48 -3.18
N GLN A 112 16.54 2.46 -2.33
CA GLN A 112 16.73 2.62 -0.88
C GLN A 112 17.88 3.57 -0.50
N ASP A 113 18.95 3.64 -1.30
CA ASP A 113 20.09 4.54 -1.05
C ASP A 113 19.67 6.01 -1.06
N PHE A 114 18.53 6.30 -1.67
CA PHE A 114 17.94 7.62 -1.66
C PHE A 114 17.55 8.05 -0.25
N ILE A 115 16.99 7.14 0.56
CA ILE A 115 16.64 7.40 1.96
C ILE A 115 17.91 7.80 2.72
N LYS A 116 18.98 7.00 2.60
CA LYS A 116 20.27 7.28 3.25
C LYS A 116 20.83 8.67 2.94
N ARG A 117 20.71 9.12 1.69
CA ARG A 117 21.37 10.34 1.21
C ARG A 117 20.56 11.61 1.35
N ASN A 118 19.23 11.51 1.36
CA ASN A 118 18.34 12.67 1.19
C ASN A 118 17.31 12.82 2.32
N PHE A 119 17.23 11.86 3.25
CA PHE A 119 16.31 11.98 4.35
C PHE A 119 16.76 13.11 5.30
N PRO A 120 15.87 14.06 5.63
CA PRO A 120 16.25 15.20 6.45
C PRO A 120 16.42 14.76 7.91
N ASN A 121 17.63 14.91 8.45
CA ASN A 121 17.97 14.59 9.85
C ASN A 121 17.13 15.37 10.89
N SER A 122 16.46 16.44 10.47
CA SER A 122 15.55 17.21 11.33
C SER A 122 14.22 16.52 11.63
N LEU A 123 13.84 15.50 10.85
CA LEU A 123 12.60 14.74 11.06
C LEU A 123 12.86 13.47 11.87
N MET A 124 13.88 12.71 11.48
CA MET A 124 14.34 11.51 12.16
C MET A 124 15.81 11.27 11.77
N ASN A 125 16.57 10.62 12.65
CA ASN A 125 17.92 10.17 12.30
C ASN A 125 17.85 9.24 11.07
N ALA A 126 18.69 9.50 10.05
CA ALA A 126 18.77 8.68 8.85
C ALA A 126 19.04 7.19 9.15
N ASP A 127 19.84 6.88 10.18
CA ASP A 127 20.12 5.50 10.56
C ASP A 127 18.87 4.80 11.11
N ASN A 128 18.14 5.45 12.01
CA ASN A 128 16.86 4.95 12.53
C ASN A 128 15.83 4.77 11.40
N THR A 129 15.85 5.66 10.41
CA THR A 129 14.96 5.57 9.23
C THR A 129 15.24 4.31 8.42
N ILE A 130 16.52 3.98 8.24
CA ILE A 130 16.94 2.80 7.48
C ILE A 130 16.68 1.52 8.27
N GLU A 131 16.94 1.53 9.57
CA GLU A 131 16.59 0.42 10.45
C GLU A 131 15.08 0.13 10.37
N PHE A 132 14.26 1.17 10.45
CA PHE A 132 12.81 1.02 10.32
C PHE A 132 12.38 0.49 8.94
N HIS A 133 12.96 1.00 7.85
CA HIS A 133 12.76 0.45 6.50
C HIS A 133 13.09 -1.04 6.43
N ASN A 134 14.26 -1.43 6.92
CA ASN A 134 14.73 -2.81 6.90
C ASN A 134 13.80 -3.72 7.69
N ARG A 135 13.32 -3.26 8.85
CA ARG A 135 12.36 -4.00 9.67
C ARG A 135 11.03 -4.21 8.94
N ILE A 136 10.49 -3.22 8.22
CA ILE A 136 9.27 -3.41 7.42
C ILE A 136 9.49 -4.48 6.33
N VAL A 137 10.63 -4.42 5.63
CA VAL A 137 11.00 -5.40 4.61
C VAL A 137 11.15 -6.80 5.22
N GLU A 138 11.72 -6.89 6.42
CA GLU A 138 11.85 -8.14 7.16
C GLU A 138 10.49 -8.72 7.53
N ILE A 139 9.57 -7.93 8.09
CA ILE A 139 8.20 -8.37 8.40
C ILE A 139 7.52 -8.88 7.13
N ARG A 140 7.65 -8.17 6.00
CA ARG A 140 7.11 -8.64 4.71
C ARG A 140 7.65 -10.02 4.34
N ASN A 141 8.97 -10.19 4.39
CA ASN A 141 9.62 -11.41 3.92
C ASN A 141 9.37 -12.59 4.87
N ASN A 142 9.56 -12.39 6.17
CA ASN A 142 9.56 -13.48 7.14
C ASN A 142 8.15 -13.80 7.64
N PHE A 143 7.36 -12.78 7.98
CA PHE A 143 6.03 -12.97 8.54
C PHE A 143 4.97 -13.13 7.44
N ILE A 144 4.84 -12.14 6.56
CA ILE A 144 3.73 -12.11 5.59
C ILE A 144 3.91 -13.16 4.48
N ALA A 145 5.11 -13.31 3.93
CA ALA A 145 5.34 -14.18 2.79
C ALA A 145 5.59 -15.66 3.16
N HIS A 146 6.15 -15.92 4.35
CA HIS A 146 6.62 -17.25 4.72
C HIS A 146 5.96 -17.83 5.97
N ALA A 147 5.09 -17.09 6.66
CA ALA A 147 4.45 -17.52 7.92
C ALA A 147 5.46 -18.13 8.90
N ASN A 148 6.72 -17.66 8.87
CA ASN A 148 7.74 -18.12 9.80
C ASN A 148 7.31 -17.71 11.20
N ASN A 149 7.72 -18.47 12.22
CA ASN A 149 7.55 -18.07 13.62
C ASN A 149 8.15 -16.68 13.81
N TYR A 150 7.26 -15.69 13.88
CA TYR A 150 7.59 -14.29 14.01
C TYR A 150 6.85 -13.78 15.23
N HIS A 151 7.47 -12.90 16.01
CA HIS A 151 6.98 -12.46 17.32
C HIS A 151 5.60 -11.74 17.29
N LEU A 152 5.02 -11.55 16.10
CA LEU A 152 3.72 -10.94 15.90
C LEU A 152 2.56 -11.94 15.97
N GLU A 153 2.83 -13.24 15.91
CA GLU A 153 1.80 -14.29 16.01
C GLU A 153 2.37 -15.49 16.77
N GLN A 154 1.62 -15.97 17.77
CA GLN A 154 2.00 -17.13 18.56
C GLN A 154 0.81 -18.08 18.67
N VAL A 155 1.04 -19.35 18.31
CA VAL A 155 0.05 -20.42 18.39
C VAL A 155 0.51 -21.46 19.40
N ILE A 156 -0.37 -21.84 20.32
CA ILE A 156 -0.15 -22.94 21.27
C ILE A 156 -1.19 -24.03 21.05
N ALA A 157 -0.78 -25.29 21.14
CA ALA A 157 -1.69 -26.44 21.13
C ALA A 157 -1.95 -26.91 22.57
N PHE A 158 -3.18 -27.29 22.88
CA PHE A 158 -3.56 -27.80 24.20
C PHE A 158 -4.61 -28.91 24.09
N ILE A 159 -4.71 -29.72 25.15
CA ILE A 159 -5.75 -30.75 25.27
C ILE A 159 -6.78 -30.24 26.29
N GLN A 160 -8.02 -30.07 25.84
CA GLN A 160 -9.14 -29.79 26.71
C GLN A 160 -9.79 -31.09 27.16
N PHE A 161 -10.08 -31.20 28.46
CA PHE A 161 -10.75 -32.35 29.05
C PHE A 161 -12.15 -31.93 29.52
N GLU A 162 -13.16 -32.76 29.21
CA GLU A 162 -14.55 -32.54 29.59
C GLU A 162 -15.18 -33.87 30.01
N TYR A 163 -16.09 -33.86 30.99
CA TYR A 163 -16.89 -35.02 31.35
C TYR A 163 -18.25 -34.94 30.65
N ILE A 164 -18.55 -35.90 29.78
CA ILE A 164 -19.86 -36.02 29.09
C ILE A 164 -20.44 -37.38 29.47
N ASP A 165 -21.65 -37.39 30.05
CA ASP A 165 -22.32 -38.61 30.54
C ASP A 165 -21.45 -39.48 31.47
N GLY A 166 -20.61 -38.84 32.28
CA GLY A 166 -19.70 -39.53 33.21
C GLY A 166 -18.44 -40.12 32.56
N GLN A 167 -18.25 -39.95 31.25
CA GLN A 167 -17.03 -40.35 30.54
C GLN A 167 -16.10 -39.15 30.35
N LEU A 168 -14.81 -39.33 30.64
CA LEU A 168 -13.79 -38.34 30.35
C LEU A 168 -13.50 -38.32 28.85
N VAL A 169 -13.81 -37.21 28.19
CA VAL A 169 -13.52 -36.95 26.79
C VAL A 169 -12.40 -35.93 26.70
N SER A 170 -11.45 -36.15 25.78
CA SER A 170 -10.41 -35.19 25.46
C SER A 170 -10.59 -34.65 24.04
N ARG A 171 -10.29 -33.36 23.84
CA ARG A 171 -10.27 -32.69 22.54
C ARG A 171 -8.95 -31.95 22.39
N MET A 172 -8.30 -32.11 21.25
CA MET A 172 -7.12 -31.31 20.89
C MET A 172 -7.60 -29.97 20.33
N ASN A 173 -7.11 -28.88 20.90
CA ASN A 173 -7.45 -27.50 20.51
C ASN A 173 -6.16 -26.68 20.34
N TYR A 174 -6.32 -25.45 19.85
CA TYR A 174 -5.25 -24.48 19.79
C TYR A 174 -5.75 -23.09 20.25
N ALA A 175 -4.82 -22.26 20.70
CA ALA A 175 -5.06 -20.84 20.98
C ALA A 175 -4.02 -20.03 20.20
N GLU A 176 -4.44 -18.87 19.70
CA GLU A 176 -3.63 -17.95 18.92
C GLU A 176 -3.65 -16.57 19.60
N ALA A 177 -2.48 -15.95 19.70
CA ALA A 177 -2.34 -14.55 20.07
C ALA A 177 -1.59 -13.84 18.94
N ALA A 178 -2.13 -12.73 18.45
CA ALA A 178 -1.54 -11.98 17.35
C ALA A 178 -1.57 -10.47 17.62
N ASN A 179 -0.54 -9.77 17.15
CA ASN A 179 -0.44 -8.32 17.18
C ASN A 179 -0.26 -7.78 15.76
N TYR A 180 -1.33 -7.22 15.21
CA TYR A 180 -1.35 -6.63 13.87
C TYR A 180 -1.38 -5.10 13.93
N SER A 181 -0.41 -4.53 14.65
CA SER A 181 -0.26 -3.09 14.78
C SER A 181 1.22 -2.71 14.93
N PHE A 182 1.48 -1.41 14.84
CA PHE A 182 2.77 -0.80 15.15
C PHE A 182 2.65 -0.05 16.49
N HIS A 183 3.78 0.15 17.17
CA HIS A 183 3.83 1.10 18.28
C HIS A 183 3.53 2.53 17.79
N GLU A 184 3.14 3.43 18.68
CA GLU A 184 2.78 4.81 18.33
C GLU A 184 3.92 5.53 17.58
N ASP A 185 5.13 5.50 18.14
CA ASP A 185 6.34 6.05 17.51
C ASP A 185 6.61 5.40 16.13
N GLU A 186 6.28 4.12 15.96
CA GLU A 186 6.46 3.41 14.70
C GLU A 186 5.43 3.84 13.65
N LEU A 187 4.18 4.09 14.03
CA LEU A 187 3.16 4.65 13.14
C LEU A 187 3.59 6.05 12.66
N GLU A 188 4.09 6.89 13.57
CA GLU A 188 4.62 8.21 13.24
C GLU A 188 5.81 8.10 12.26
N ASN A 189 6.80 7.28 12.59
CA ASN A 189 7.97 7.05 11.73
C ASN A 189 7.58 6.55 10.34
N PHE A 190 6.57 5.67 10.26
CA PHE A 190 6.06 5.16 8.99
C PHE A 190 5.35 6.25 8.19
N MET A 191 4.56 7.11 8.85
CA MET A 191 3.91 8.25 8.21
C MET A 191 4.93 9.25 7.67
N ILE A 192 5.97 9.59 8.45
CA ILE A 192 7.05 10.49 8.04
C ILE A 192 7.80 9.90 6.84
N LEU A 193 8.22 8.64 6.92
CA LEU A 193 8.96 7.97 5.85
C LEU A 193 8.14 7.90 4.56
N SER A 194 6.87 7.51 4.65
CA SER A 194 5.98 7.41 3.48
C SER A 194 5.74 8.79 2.85
N SER A 195 5.57 9.83 3.67
CA SER A 195 5.38 11.22 3.20
C SER A 195 6.63 11.77 2.52
N PHE A 196 7.82 11.46 3.06
CA PHE A 196 9.09 11.81 2.42
C PHE A 196 9.22 11.15 1.04
N LEU A 197 8.96 9.85 0.94
CA LEU A 197 9.03 9.12 -0.32
C LEU A 197 8.00 9.65 -1.34
N MET A 198 6.79 9.98 -0.87
CA MET A 198 5.72 10.54 -1.68
C MET A 198 6.17 11.82 -2.40
N LYS A 199 6.70 12.78 -1.63
CA LYS A 199 7.19 14.05 -2.16
C LYS A 199 8.25 13.84 -3.26
N GLN A 200 9.08 12.81 -3.09
CA GLN A 200 10.17 12.53 -4.04
C GLN A 200 9.67 11.87 -5.31
N VAL A 201 8.69 10.97 -5.19
CA VAL A 201 7.99 10.38 -6.33
C VAL A 201 7.27 11.47 -7.11
N GLN A 202 6.60 12.41 -6.43
CA GLN A 202 5.96 13.57 -7.06
C GLN A 202 6.94 14.45 -7.84
N ASN A 203 8.07 14.82 -7.23
CA ASN A 203 9.12 15.58 -7.91
C ASN A 203 9.64 14.88 -9.17
N LYS A 204 9.78 13.55 -9.14
CA LYS A 204 10.22 12.77 -10.31
C LYS A 204 9.12 12.65 -11.36
N LYS A 205 7.87 12.47 -10.95
CA LYS A 205 6.68 12.44 -11.80
C LYS A 205 6.56 13.74 -12.60
N GLU A 206 6.71 14.90 -11.96
CA GLU A 206 6.68 16.22 -12.61
C GLU A 206 7.78 16.36 -13.66
N LYS A 207 9.02 15.97 -13.33
CA LYS A 207 10.15 16.01 -14.27
C LYS A 207 9.93 15.11 -15.49
N VAL A 208 9.33 13.93 -15.31
CA VAL A 208 9.00 13.05 -16.44
C VAL A 208 7.83 13.61 -17.25
N SER A 209 6.83 14.19 -16.58
CA SER A 209 5.70 14.84 -17.26
C SER A 209 6.16 15.97 -18.20
N ALA A 210 7.11 16.80 -17.75
CA ALA A 210 7.70 17.85 -18.58
C ALA A 210 8.38 17.25 -19.83
N LYS A 211 9.13 16.15 -19.68
CA LYS A 211 9.78 15.46 -20.81
C LYS A 211 8.81 14.86 -21.81
N ILE A 212 7.66 14.36 -21.37
CA ILE A 212 6.61 13.86 -22.28
C ILE A 212 6.13 15.00 -23.19
N VAL A 213 5.90 16.18 -22.61
CA VAL A 213 5.45 17.36 -23.36
C VAL A 213 6.57 17.86 -24.28
N GLU A 214 7.82 17.88 -23.84
CA GLU A 214 8.98 18.29 -24.65
C GLU A 214 9.24 17.36 -25.85
N GLU A 215 9.01 16.05 -25.72
CA GLU A 215 9.12 15.11 -26.84
C GLU A 215 8.02 15.31 -27.89
N MET A 216 6.90 15.93 -27.51
CA MET A 216 5.85 16.28 -28.44
C MET A 216 6.13 17.67 -29.02
N THR A 217 6.30 17.76 -30.35
CA THR A 217 6.41 19.07 -31.00
C THR A 217 5.15 19.90 -30.72
N TYR A 218 5.27 21.23 -30.69
CA TYR A 218 4.11 22.12 -30.52
C TYR A 218 3.00 21.80 -31.52
N ASP A 219 3.36 21.60 -32.80
CA ASP A 219 2.41 21.19 -33.83
C ASP A 219 1.79 19.82 -33.56
N GLY A 220 2.56 18.87 -33.01
CA GLY A 220 2.07 17.57 -32.59
C GLY A 220 1.05 17.65 -31.46
N LEU A 221 1.29 18.49 -30.45
CA LEU A 221 0.36 18.76 -29.35
C LEU A 221 -0.92 19.43 -29.86
N MET A 222 -0.79 20.45 -30.73
CA MET A 222 -1.92 21.16 -31.31
C MET A 222 -2.78 20.23 -32.17
N LYS A 223 -2.15 19.37 -32.98
CA LYS A 223 -2.85 18.35 -33.76
C LYS A 223 -3.59 17.36 -32.87
N LEU A 224 -2.92 16.83 -31.84
CA LEU A 224 -3.52 15.88 -30.90
C LEU A 224 -4.74 16.49 -30.18
N GLY A 225 -4.63 17.75 -29.73
CA GLY A 225 -5.75 18.47 -29.12
C GLY A 225 -6.90 18.76 -30.09
N ALA A 226 -6.60 19.11 -31.34
CA ALA A 226 -7.64 19.33 -32.35
C ALA A 226 -8.43 18.05 -32.66
N GLU A 227 -7.74 16.90 -32.73
CA GLU A 227 -8.37 15.60 -32.94
C GLU A 227 -9.30 15.19 -31.80
N THR A 228 -8.97 15.54 -30.54
CA THR A 228 -9.84 15.22 -29.39
C THR A 228 -11.08 16.11 -29.32
N ILE A 229 -10.97 17.38 -29.76
CA ILE A 229 -12.10 18.33 -29.83
C ILE A 229 -13.05 18.00 -30.99
N GLN A 230 -12.54 17.49 -32.11
CA GLN A 230 -13.40 17.09 -33.23
C GLN A 230 -14.24 15.85 -32.92
N LYS A 231 -13.70 14.89 -32.15
CA LYS A 231 -14.43 13.68 -31.75
C LYS A 231 -15.51 13.91 -30.69
N SER A 232 -15.50 15.04 -30.01
CA SER A 232 -16.46 15.41 -28.96
C SER A 232 -17.61 16.28 -29.47
N ARG A 233 -17.63 16.63 -30.77
CA ARG A 233 -18.74 17.27 -31.48
C ARG A 233 -19.57 16.24 -32.23
#